data_AF-A0A1G0FFT4-F1
#
_entry.id   AF-A0A1G0FFT4-F1
#
_cell.length_a   1.000
_cell.length_b   1.000
_cell.length_c   1.000
_cell.angle_alpha   90.00
_cell.angle_beta   90.00
_cell.angle_gamma   90.00
#
_symmetry.space_group_name_H-M   'P 1'
#
loop_
_entity.id
_entity.type
_entity.pdbx_description
1 polymer ?
#
loop_
_entity_poly.entity_id
_entity_poly.type
_entity_poly.pdbx_seq_one_letter_code
_entity_poly.pdbx_strand_id
1 'polypeptide(L)'
;MKKHTHPLDDLSRKIINMIPPGIKELSHDFEKNLKLLLQSSLKKLELVSRKEFDTQCRVLQKTREKLEKLESRLIAFSTSTVRKSKKK
;
A
#
# COMPACT_ATOMS: atom_id res chain seq x y z
N MET A 1 26.42 14.74 6.63
CA MET A 1 25.31 14.86 5.65
C MET A 1 24.59 13.52 5.56
N LYS A 2 23.43 13.37 6.21
CA LYS A 2 22.68 12.10 6.24
C LYS A 2 22.03 11.89 4.87
N LYS A 3 22.60 11.03 4.03
CA LYS A 3 21.97 10.65 2.75
C LYS A 3 20.66 9.95 3.09
N HIS A 4 19.53 10.58 2.79
CA HIS A 4 18.24 9.89 2.75
C HIS A 4 18.36 8.85 1.63
N THR A 5 18.71 7.62 1.97
CA THR A 5 18.84 6.53 1.00
C THR A 5 17.44 6.19 0.53
N HIS A 6 17.15 6.48 -0.74
CA HIS A 6 15.88 6.08 -1.32
C HIS A 6 15.84 4.55 -1.35
N PRO A 7 14.68 3.92 -1.07
CA PRO A 7 14.54 2.45 -1.10
C PRO A 7 14.93 1.86 -2.46
N LEU A 8 14.85 2.67 -3.52
CA LEU A 8 15.32 2.31 -4.86
C LEU A 8 16.85 2.22 -4.96
N ASP A 9 17.59 3.07 -4.24
CA ASP A 9 19.05 3.03 -4.23
C ASP A 9 19.57 1.82 -3.44
N ASP A 10 18.85 1.39 -2.39
CA ASP A 10 19.18 0.17 -1.64
C ASP A 10 18.87 -1.09 -2.46
N LEU A 11 17.76 -1.11 -3.20
CA LEU A 11 17.44 -2.18 -4.14
C LEU A 11 18.47 -2.27 -5.27
N SER A 12 18.87 -1.12 -5.83
CA SER A 12 19.89 -1.04 -6.87
C SER A 12 21.22 -1.61 -6.39
N ARG A 13 21.66 -1.24 -5.18
CA ARG A 13 22.89 -1.78 -4.56
C ARG A 13 22.83 -3.28 -4.32
N LYS A 14 21.69 -3.82 -3.86
CA LYS A 14 21.50 -5.26 -3.67
C LYS A 14 21.61 -6.04 -4.99
N ILE A 15 21.03 -5.51 -6.07
CA ILE A 15 21.10 -6.13 -7.39
C ILE A 15 22.56 -6.12 -7.88
N ILE A 16 23.25 -4.99 -7.76
CA ILE A 16 24.66 -4.85 -8.19
C ILE A 16 25.59 -5.81 -7.42
N ASN A 17 25.36 -5.98 -6.12
CA ASN A 17 26.14 -6.89 -5.28
C ASN A 17 25.93 -8.37 -5.61
N MET A 18 24.88 -8.71 -6.38
CA MET A 18 24.60 -10.08 -6.82
C MET A 18 25.17 -10.38 -8.21
N ILE A 19 25.83 -9.41 -8.85
CA ILE A 19 26.42 -9.55 -10.19
C ILE A 19 27.83 -10.16 -10.08
N PRO A 20 28.20 -11.12 -10.95
CA PRO A 20 29.53 -11.72 -10.99
C PRO A 20 30.67 -10.68 -11.12
N PRO A 21 31.85 -10.97 -10.54
CA PRO A 21 32.95 -9.99 -10.44
C PRO A 21 33.49 -9.50 -11.80
N GLY A 22 33.30 -10.26 -12.89
CA GLY A 22 33.73 -9.88 -14.23
C GLY A 22 32.99 -8.69 -14.86
N ILE A 23 31.86 -8.24 -14.27
CA ILE A 23 31.03 -7.13 -14.77
C ILE A 23 31.22 -5.87 -13.89
N LYS A 24 32.06 -5.96 -12.85
CA LYS A 24 32.20 -4.92 -11.83
C LYS A 24 32.87 -3.63 -12.34
N GLU A 25 33.66 -3.70 -13.41
CA GLU A 25 34.26 -2.52 -14.06
C GLU A 25 33.26 -1.77 -14.98
N LEU A 26 32.23 -2.47 -15.48
CA LEU A 26 31.08 -1.89 -16.20
C LEU A 26 29.98 -1.40 -15.24
N SER A 27 30.22 -1.45 -13.93
CA SER A 27 29.20 -1.25 -12.90
C SER A 27 28.54 0.12 -12.92
N HIS A 28 29.25 1.18 -13.29
CA HIS A 28 28.67 2.53 -13.22
C HIS A 28 27.61 2.77 -14.31
N ASP A 29 27.92 2.40 -15.56
CA ASP A 29 26.95 2.48 -16.66
C ASP A 29 25.83 1.44 -16.50
N PHE A 30 26.17 0.26 -15.98
CA PHE A 30 25.17 -0.77 -15.67
C PHE A 30 24.21 -0.32 -14.56
N GLU A 31 24.71 0.30 -13.49
CA GLU A 31 23.90 0.88 -12.41
C GLU A 31 22.93 1.93 -12.94
N LYS A 32 23.41 2.84 -13.80
CA LYS A 32 22.57 3.88 -14.42
C LYS A 32 21.48 3.26 -15.28
N ASN A 33 21.82 2.27 -16.11
CA ASN A 33 20.86 1.56 -16.96
C ASN A 33 19.84 0.76 -16.15
N LEU A 34 20.27 0.05 -15.11
CA LEU A 34 19.38 -0.64 -14.18
C LEU A 34 18.42 0.32 -13.49
N LYS A 35 18.92 1.47 -13.01
CA LYS A 35 18.09 2.48 -12.34
C LYS A 35 17.00 3.01 -13.28
N LEU A 36 17.35 3.28 -14.54
CA LEU A 36 16.39 3.69 -15.57
C LEU A 36 15.36 2.59 -15.88
N LEU A 37 15.79 1.34 -15.98
CA LEU A 37 14.90 0.19 -16.20
C LEU A 37 13.95 -0.05 -15.02
N LEU A 38 14.43 0.07 -13.78
CA LEU A 38 13.61 -0.03 -12.56
C LEU A 38 12.63 1.13 -12.47
N GLN A 39 13.06 2.36 -12.73
CA GLN A 39 12.18 3.53 -12.76
C GLN A 39 11.09 3.40 -13.82
N SER A 40 11.44 2.91 -15.02
CA SER A 40 10.48 2.66 -16.11
C SER A 40 9.50 1.55 -15.74
N SER A 41 9.98 0.45 -15.16
CA SER A 41 9.13 -0.68 -14.73
C SER A 41 8.19 -0.29 -13.60
N LEU A 42 8.67 0.47 -12.61
CA LEU A 42 7.84 0.99 -11.52
C LEU A 42 6.79 1.99 -12.02
N LYS A 43 7.11 2.80 -13.04
CA LYS A 43 6.14 3.71 -13.67
C LYS A 43 5.05 2.97 -14.46
N LYS A 44 5.33 1.75 -14.93
CA LYS A 44 4.36 0.88 -15.60
C LYS A 44 3.43 0.15 -14.62
N LEU A 45 3.84 0.00 -13.37
CA LEU A 45 2.91 -0.38 -12.32
C LEU A 45 1.98 0.83 -12.12
N GLU A 46 0.67 0.62 -12.10
CA GLU A 46 -0.31 1.68 -11.82
C GLU A 46 -0.23 2.10 -10.35
N LEU A 47 0.89 2.73 -9.98
CA LEU A 47 1.20 3.12 -8.62
C LEU A 47 0.30 4.29 -8.22
N VAL A 48 -0.54 4.06 -7.22
CA VAL A 48 -1.26 5.15 -6.55
C VAL A 48 -0.31 5.94 -5.68
N SER A 49 -0.49 7.26 -5.62
CA SER A 49 0.33 8.08 -4.74
C SER A 49 0.05 7.72 -3.28
N ARG A 50 1.04 7.90 -2.39
CA ARG A 50 0.84 7.63 -0.96
C ARG A 50 -0.34 8.42 -0.39
N LYS A 51 -0.54 9.65 -0.85
CA LYS A 51 -1.65 10.51 -0.46
C LYS A 51 -3.01 9.97 -0.91
N GLU A 52 -3.09 9.43 -2.13
CA GLU A 52 -4.30 8.76 -2.63
C GLU A 52 -4.62 7.51 -1.84
N PHE A 53 -3.61 6.68 -1.56
CA PHE A 53 -3.76 5.49 -0.72
C PHE A 53 -4.30 5.85 0.68
N ASP A 54 -3.70 6.82 1.34
CA ASP A 54 -4.13 7.28 2.67
C ASP A 54 -5.57 7.83 2.64
N THR A 55 -5.97 8.47 1.53
CA THR A 55 -7.35 8.94 1.31
C THR A 55 -8.33 7.79 1.20
N GLN A 56 -8.00 6.73 0.46
CA GLN A 56 -8.83 5.53 0.34
C GLN A 56 -8.96 4.80 1.68
N CYS A 57 -7.89 4.69 2.46
CA CYS A 57 -7.94 4.14 3.82
C CYS A 57 -8.92 4.90 4.71
N ARG A 58 -8.91 6.24 4.65
CA ARG A 58 -9.87 7.07 5.41
C ARG A 58 -11.31 6.87 4.96
N VAL A 59 -11.55 6.67 3.66
CA VAL A 59 -12.90 6.33 3.15
C VAL A 59 -13.35 4.99 3.71
N LEU A 60 -12.48 3.97 3.68
CA LEU A 60 -12.77 2.64 4.23
C LEU A 60 -13.04 2.66 5.75
N GLN A 61 -12.31 3.49 6.50
CA GLN A 61 -12.59 3.65 7.92
C GLN A 61 -14.00 4.21 8.16
N LYS A 62 -14.36 5.28 7.43
CA LYS A 62 -15.70 5.89 7.53
C LYS A 62 -16.82 4.94 7.12
N THR A 63 -16.59 4.06 6.14
CA THR A 63 -17.61 3.08 5.75
C THR A 63 -17.79 2.01 6.82
N ARG A 64 -16.70 1.53 7.44
CA ARG A 64 -16.79 0.60 8.59
C ARG A 64 -17.58 1.19 9.76
N GLU A 65 -17.28 2.42 10.17
CA GLU A 65 -18.01 3.09 11.25
C GLU A 65 -19.52 3.25 10.95
N LYS A 66 -19.87 3.53 9.68
CA LYS A 66 -21.28 3.61 9.25
C LYS A 66 -21.95 2.24 9.26
N LEU A 67 -21.22 1.19 8.87
CA LEU A 67 -21.70 -0.19 8.83
C LEU A 67 -22.01 -0.68 10.25
N GLU A 68 -21.10 -0.48 11.20
CA GLU A 68 -21.31 -0.83 12.61
C GLU A 68 -22.53 -0.12 13.23
N LYS A 69 -22.75 1.15 12.88
CA LYS A 69 -23.94 1.90 13.32
C LYS A 69 -25.22 1.32 12.74
N LEU A 70 -25.21 0.91 11.48
CA LEU A 70 -26.38 0.28 10.84
C LEU A 70 -26.66 -1.09 11.43
N GLU A 71 -25.64 -1.91 11.67
CA GLU A 71 -25.76 -3.19 12.37
C GLU A 71 -26.34 -3.01 13.77
N SER A 72 -25.85 -2.05 14.53
CA SER A 72 -26.37 -1.71 15.86
C SER A 72 -27.85 -1.31 15.81
N ARG A 73 -28.26 -0.52 14.81
CA ARG A 73 -29.66 -0.15 14.60
C ARG A 73 -30.52 -1.35 14.24
N LEU A 74 -30.01 -2.27 13.41
CA LEU A 74 -30.73 -3.50 13.05
C LEU A 74 -30.93 -4.41 14.27
N ILE A 75 -29.91 -4.56 15.12
CA ILE A 75 -30.01 -5.31 16.38
C ILE A 75 -31.04 -4.67 17.32
N ALA A 76 -31.01 -3.35 17.46
CA ALA A 76 -32.01 -2.63 18.26
C ALA A 76 -33.43 -2.82 17.71
N PHE A 77 -33.58 -2.84 16.38
CA PHE A 77 -34.88 -3.02 15.74
C PHE A 77 -35.39 -4.46 15.88
N SER A 78 -34.55 -5.46 15.63
CA SER A 78 -34.91 -6.88 15.75
C SER A 78 -35.23 -7.28 17.21
N THR A 79 -34.51 -6.74 18.18
CA THR A 79 -34.82 -6.96 19.61
C THR A 79 -36.14 -6.31 20.01
N SER A 80 -36.49 -5.15 19.44
CA SER A 80 -37.76 -4.47 19.71
C SER A 80 -38.98 -5.22 19.13
N THR A 81 -38.85 -5.86 17.97
CA THR A 81 -39.92 -6.67 17.36
C THR A 81 -40.14 -7.98 18.12
N VAL A 82 -39.08 -8.64 18.59
CA VAL A 82 -39.21 -9.86 19.43
C VAL A 82 -39.91 -9.56 20.77
N ARG A 83 -39.71 -8.38 21.37
CA ARG A 83 -40.38 -7.99 22.63
C ARG A 83 -41.87 -7.69 22.46
N LYS A 84 -42.32 -7.18 21.30
CA LYS A 84 -43.75 -6.94 21.05
C LYS A 84 -44.55 -8.22 20.79
N SER A 85 -43.91 -9.28 20.27
CA SER A 85 -44.56 -10.58 20.04
C SER A 85 -44.77 -11.42 21.31
N LYS A 86 -44.00 -11.20 22.39
CA LYS A 86 -44.16 -11.94 23.66
C LYS A 86 -45.14 -11.28 24.65
N LYS A 87 -45.71 -10.12 24.31
CA LYS A 87 -46.59 -9.33 25.19
C LYS A 87 -48.04 -9.28 24.69
N LYS A 88 -48.39 -10.13 23.72
CA LYS A 88 -49.74 -10.27 23.16
C LYS A 88 -50.18 -11.73 23.27
#